data_AF-A0AA48SFD2-F1
#
_entry.id   AF-A0AA48SFD2-F1
#
_cell.length_a   1.000
_cell.length_b   1.000
_cell.length_c   1.000
_cell.angle_alpha   90.00
_cell.angle_beta   90.00
_cell.angle_gamma   90.00
#
_symmetry.space_group_name_H-M   'P 1'
#
loop_
_entity.id
_entity.type
_entity.pdbx_description
1 polymer ?
#
loop_
_entity_poly.entity_id
_entity_poly.type
_entity_poly.pdbx_seq_one_letter_code
_entity_poly.pdbx_strand_id
1 'polypeptide(L)'
;MRVATCIHIVLTIVFIITLNCVQVNYAWLSMFNIEAIGINSIENNETCEIIPGLVNRQVVICKRNLEVMDSVSNGASIAILECQAQFQYRRWNCSIVDPYTVFGPVLDSGTREAAFVSSITAAGVVHAVTRSCSLGELSKCGCDRTLSGISPDGFMWSGCSDDVAYGIRFSRKFVDASESTNRVSIARRLMNLHNNRAGRRVIKDHMKLGCKCHGISGSCEVRSCWRSLPSFKRVGSVLKTKFDDATKVARQNISSRQQLVPVNPHFGPHTNSDLVYLKNSPNFCERNLSIGSLGTENRTCNKDSKAIDSCELLCCGRGYHTKNQTISEQCMCKFYWCCFRKCKICIRTAEISTCQ
;
A
#
# COMPACT_ATOMS: atom_id res chain seq x y z
N MET A 1 -21.98 -22.45 46.24
CA MET A 1 -22.53 -21.92 44.96
C MET A 1 -21.83 -20.67 44.42
N ARG A 2 -21.15 -19.81 45.22
CA ARG A 2 -20.48 -18.59 44.70
C ARG A 2 -19.09 -18.80 44.06
N VAL A 3 -18.45 -19.95 44.27
CA VAL A 3 -17.10 -20.24 43.72
C VAL A 3 -17.19 -20.75 42.27
N ALA A 4 -18.24 -21.51 41.94
CA ALA A 4 -18.45 -22.05 40.58
C ALA A 4 -18.82 -20.96 39.55
N THR A 5 -19.56 -19.93 39.96
CA THR A 5 -19.88 -18.77 39.10
C THR A 5 -18.64 -17.90 38.81
N CYS A 6 -17.72 -17.78 39.76
CA CYS A 6 -16.47 -17.03 39.56
C CYS A 6 -15.53 -17.76 38.57
N ILE A 7 -15.44 -19.09 38.68
CA ILE A 7 -14.66 -19.92 37.76
C ILE A 7 -15.24 -19.87 36.33
N HIS A 8 -16.56 -19.89 36.17
CA HIS A 8 -17.18 -19.74 34.85
C HIS A 8 -16.96 -18.35 34.25
N ILE A 9 -16.99 -17.28 35.04
CA ILE A 9 -16.70 -15.91 34.56
C ILE A 9 -15.22 -15.75 34.19
N VAL A 10 -14.30 -16.32 34.97
CA VAL A 10 -12.86 -16.30 34.63
C VAL A 10 -12.60 -17.16 33.39
N LEU A 11 -13.24 -18.32 33.24
CA LEU A 11 -13.11 -19.16 32.06
C LEU A 11 -13.73 -18.52 30.82
N THR A 12 -14.85 -17.81 30.91
CA THR A 12 -15.42 -17.07 29.77
C THR A 12 -14.60 -15.83 29.42
N ILE A 13 -14.04 -15.11 30.39
CA ILE A 13 -13.12 -14.00 30.14
C ILE A 13 -11.80 -14.52 29.51
N VAL A 14 -11.24 -15.62 30.01
CA VAL A 14 -10.07 -16.27 29.39
C VAL A 14 -10.42 -16.83 28.01
N PHE A 15 -11.61 -17.35 27.79
CA PHE A 15 -12.09 -17.81 26.48
C PHE A 15 -12.29 -16.64 25.50
N ILE A 16 -12.78 -15.48 25.96
CA ILE A 16 -12.89 -14.24 25.17
C ILE A 16 -11.51 -13.62 24.89
N ILE A 17 -10.57 -13.69 25.83
CA ILE A 17 -9.18 -13.23 25.63
C ILE A 17 -8.43 -14.17 24.67
N THR A 18 -8.69 -15.47 24.72
CA THR A 18 -8.07 -16.47 23.82
C THR A 18 -8.72 -16.52 22.43
N LEU A 19 -10.00 -16.20 22.29
CA LEU A 19 -10.68 -16.02 20.99
C LEU A 19 -10.23 -14.77 20.24
N ASN A 20 -9.70 -13.76 20.93
CA ASN A 20 -9.20 -12.53 20.32
C ASN A 20 -7.70 -12.55 19.97
N CYS A 21 -7.03 -13.70 20.11
CA CYS A 21 -5.61 -13.83 19.73
C CYS A 21 -5.43 -14.40 18.32
N VAL A 22 -6.27 -14.00 17.35
CA VAL A 22 -5.87 -14.07 15.94
C VAL A 22 -5.07 -12.80 15.65
N GLN A 23 -3.83 -12.75 16.13
CA GLN A 23 -2.90 -11.66 15.81
C GLN A 23 -2.48 -11.79 14.34
N VAL A 24 -3.15 -11.04 13.46
CA VAL A 24 -2.90 -10.97 12.02
C VAL A 24 -1.54 -10.30 11.75
N ASN A 25 -0.69 -10.91 10.93
CA ASN A 25 0.54 -10.24 10.48
C ASN A 25 0.13 -9.10 9.53
N TYR A 26 0.78 -7.93 9.61
CA TYR A 26 0.39 -6.64 9.00
C TYR A 26 -0.55 -5.74 9.81
N ALA A 27 -0.82 -6.07 11.06
CA ALA A 27 -1.66 -5.23 11.91
C ALA A 27 -1.09 -3.80 12.16
N TRP A 28 0.20 -3.54 11.87
CA TRP A 28 0.74 -2.17 11.83
C TRP A 28 0.05 -1.27 10.79
N LEU A 29 -0.58 -1.84 9.76
CA LEU A 29 -1.33 -1.06 8.77
C LEU A 29 -2.50 -0.31 9.39
N SER A 30 -3.00 -0.71 10.57
CA SER A 30 -4.00 0.03 11.36
C SER A 30 -3.61 1.48 11.61
N MET A 31 -2.31 1.79 11.58
CA MET A 31 -1.80 3.16 11.64
C MET A 31 -2.33 4.07 10.53
N PHE A 32 -2.91 3.55 9.45
CA PHE A 32 -3.53 4.38 8.40
C PHE A 32 -4.66 5.28 8.94
N ASN A 33 -5.30 4.87 10.02
CA ASN A 33 -6.36 5.59 10.70
C ASN A 33 -6.21 5.40 12.22
N ILE A 34 -5.21 6.09 12.79
CA ILE A 34 -4.90 6.03 14.22
C ILE A 34 -6.08 6.48 15.11
N GLU A 35 -6.89 7.42 14.63
CA GLU A 35 -8.08 7.88 15.37
C GLU A 35 -9.13 6.77 15.50
N ALA A 36 -9.34 5.98 14.44
CA ALA A 36 -10.29 4.86 14.46
C ALA A 36 -9.88 3.72 15.41
N ILE A 37 -8.61 3.67 15.84
CA ILE A 37 -8.11 2.74 16.86
C ILE A 37 -7.91 3.41 18.22
N GLY A 38 -8.39 4.64 18.41
CA GLY A 38 -8.41 5.35 19.69
C GLY A 38 -7.09 6.07 20.05
N ILE A 39 -6.24 6.39 19.06
CA ILE A 39 -4.97 7.08 19.26
C ILE A 39 -5.02 8.45 18.56
N ASN A 40 -4.79 9.53 19.33
CA ASN A 40 -4.85 10.90 18.81
C ASN A 40 -3.53 11.35 18.16
N SER A 41 -2.37 11.06 18.76
CA SER A 41 -1.05 11.42 18.23
C SER A 41 0.06 10.46 18.70
N ILE A 42 1.16 10.38 17.95
CA ILE A 42 2.31 9.49 18.23
C ILE A 42 3.48 10.32 18.80
N GLU A 43 3.23 10.99 19.92
CA GLU A 43 4.18 11.94 20.52
C GLU A 43 5.09 11.33 21.59
N ASN A 44 4.71 10.19 22.17
CA ASN A 44 5.43 9.60 23.28
C ASN A 44 5.72 8.10 23.08
N ASN A 45 6.61 7.58 23.92
CA ASN A 45 7.03 6.17 23.86
C ASN A 45 5.92 5.19 24.22
N GLU A 46 4.95 5.61 25.04
CA GLU A 46 3.82 4.78 25.48
C GLU A 46 2.87 4.51 24.33
N THR A 47 2.62 5.51 23.46
CA THR A 47 1.81 5.34 22.25
C THR A 47 2.35 4.20 21.38
N CYS A 48 3.67 4.08 21.23
CA CYS A 48 4.28 3.01 20.44
C CYS A 48 3.98 1.60 20.96
N GLU A 49 3.67 1.42 22.25
CA GLU A 49 3.35 0.11 22.82
C GLU A 49 1.89 -0.28 22.63
N ILE A 50 0.99 0.72 22.56
CA ILE A 50 -0.45 0.52 22.43
C ILE A 50 -0.91 0.42 20.98
N ILE A 51 -0.11 0.86 19.99
CA ILE A 51 -0.46 0.73 18.57
C ILE A 51 -0.67 -0.76 18.25
N PRO A 52 -1.90 -1.17 17.90
CA PRO A 52 -2.21 -2.56 17.60
C PRO A 52 -1.35 -3.06 16.45
N GLY A 53 -0.76 -4.24 16.62
CA GLY A 53 -0.06 -4.92 15.54
C GLY A 53 1.40 -4.55 15.31
N LEU A 54 1.97 -3.60 16.06
CA LEU A 54 3.41 -3.43 16.05
C LEU A 54 4.08 -4.62 16.74
N VAL A 55 5.06 -5.22 16.06
CA VAL A 55 5.92 -6.23 16.68
C VAL A 55 6.98 -5.55 17.55
N ASN A 56 7.55 -6.26 18.53
CA ASN A 56 8.57 -5.70 19.46
C ASN A 56 9.68 -4.90 18.74
N ARG A 57 10.15 -5.39 17.60
CA ARG A 57 11.17 -4.71 16.80
C ARG A 57 10.66 -3.38 16.20
N GLN A 58 9.41 -3.32 15.75
CA GLN A 58 8.77 -2.08 15.30
C GLN A 58 8.52 -1.12 16.46
N VAL A 59 8.13 -1.61 17.64
CA VAL A 59 7.98 -0.77 18.85
C VAL A 59 9.31 -0.06 19.19
N VAL A 60 10.43 -0.80 19.18
CA VAL A 60 11.75 -0.21 19.40
C VAL A 60 12.11 0.84 18.33
N ILE A 61 11.74 0.61 17.07
CA ILE A 61 11.96 1.58 16.00
C ILE A 61 11.08 2.82 16.20
N CYS A 62 9.82 2.63 16.55
CA CYS A 62 8.84 3.69 16.83
C CYS A 62 9.36 4.63 17.92
N LYS A 63 9.72 4.08 19.10
CA LYS A 63 10.24 4.85 20.24
C LYS A 63 11.50 5.66 19.90
N ARG A 64 12.35 5.16 19.00
CA ARG A 64 13.59 5.85 18.58
C ARG A 64 13.36 6.91 17.50
N ASN A 65 12.20 6.90 16.84
CA ASN A 65 11.90 7.71 15.67
C ASN A 65 10.48 8.29 15.73
N LEU A 66 10.02 8.76 16.91
CA LEU A 66 8.66 9.29 17.13
C LEU A 66 8.26 10.31 16.06
N GLU A 67 9.12 11.29 15.79
CA GLU A 67 8.94 12.32 14.76
C GLU A 67 8.63 11.77 13.36
N VAL A 68 9.09 10.55 13.03
CA VAL A 68 8.90 9.93 11.70
C VAL A 68 7.58 9.14 11.63
N MET A 69 6.94 8.84 12.77
CA MET A 69 5.82 7.90 12.82
C MET A 69 4.54 8.46 12.19
N ASP A 70 4.34 9.77 12.17
CA ASP A 70 3.25 10.40 11.41
C ASP A 70 3.43 10.20 9.90
N SER A 71 4.67 10.30 9.40
CA SER A 71 4.99 9.96 8.01
C SER A 71 4.77 8.46 7.72
N VAL A 72 4.94 7.58 8.71
CA VAL A 72 4.63 6.14 8.55
C VAL A 72 3.13 5.91 8.44
N SER A 73 2.34 6.55 9.32
CA SER A 73 0.88 6.54 9.27
C SER A 73 0.36 7.03 7.90
N ASN A 74 0.86 8.19 7.45
CA ASN A 74 0.52 8.74 6.14
C ASN A 74 0.96 7.80 4.99
N GLY A 75 2.13 7.17 5.10
CA GLY A 75 2.60 6.16 4.16
C GLY A 75 1.69 4.94 4.05
N ALA A 76 1.11 4.48 5.17
CA ALA A 76 0.10 3.41 5.18
C ALA A 76 -1.20 3.86 4.52
N SER A 77 -1.68 5.07 4.86
CA SER A 77 -2.90 5.66 4.30
C SER A 77 -2.82 5.79 2.77
N ILE A 78 -1.77 6.42 2.26
CA ILE A 78 -1.56 6.59 0.81
C ILE A 78 -1.45 5.22 0.11
N ALA A 79 -0.81 4.22 0.73
CA ALA A 79 -0.71 2.88 0.17
C ALA A 79 -2.07 2.16 0.07
N ILE A 80 -2.91 2.24 1.10
CA ILE A 80 -4.24 1.62 1.14
C ILE A 80 -5.17 2.29 0.13
N LEU A 81 -5.18 3.62 0.08
CA LEU A 81 -6.00 4.38 -0.86
C LEU A 81 -5.62 4.06 -2.32
N GLU A 82 -4.32 3.99 -2.62
CA GLU A 82 -3.86 3.61 -3.96
C GLU A 82 -4.18 2.15 -4.27
N CYS A 83 -4.09 1.24 -3.29
CA CYS A 83 -4.49 -0.15 -3.47
C CYS A 83 -5.98 -0.26 -3.84
N GLN A 84 -6.85 0.45 -3.13
CA GLN A 84 -8.28 0.53 -3.44
C GLN A 84 -8.51 1.09 -4.84
N ALA A 85 -7.81 2.16 -5.22
CA ALA A 85 -7.93 2.76 -6.55
C ALA A 85 -7.49 1.79 -7.67
N GLN A 86 -6.40 1.04 -7.47
CA GLN A 86 -5.88 0.08 -8.46
C GLN A 86 -6.75 -1.19 -8.58
N PHE A 87 -7.49 -1.55 -7.54
CA PHE A 87 -8.30 -2.77 -7.48
C PHE A 87 -9.81 -2.52 -7.49
N GLN A 88 -10.29 -1.29 -7.63
CA GLN A 88 -11.72 -0.93 -7.55
C GLN A 88 -12.65 -1.75 -8.47
N TYR A 89 -12.14 -2.29 -9.58
CA TYR A 89 -12.90 -3.12 -10.53
C TYR A 89 -12.51 -4.61 -10.50
N ARG A 90 -11.64 -5.04 -9.58
CA ARG A 90 -11.28 -6.45 -9.37
C ARG A 90 -12.21 -7.07 -8.34
N ARG A 91 -12.44 -8.39 -8.38
CA ARG A 91 -13.27 -9.11 -7.37
C ARG A 91 -12.78 -8.87 -5.94
N TRP A 92 -11.47 -8.95 -5.72
CA TRP A 92 -10.84 -8.36 -4.53
C TRP A 92 -10.46 -6.92 -4.83
N ASN A 93 -11.07 -5.97 -4.12
CA ASN A 93 -10.95 -4.54 -4.38
C ASN A 93 -10.13 -3.77 -3.34
N CYS A 94 -9.35 -4.49 -2.53
CA CYS A 94 -8.58 -3.89 -1.42
C CYS A 94 -9.47 -3.14 -0.40
N SER A 95 -10.73 -3.57 -0.22
CA SER A 95 -11.60 -3.03 0.83
C SER A 95 -11.07 -3.38 2.21
N ILE A 96 -11.27 -2.45 3.14
CA ILE A 96 -10.94 -2.63 4.55
C ILE A 96 -11.98 -3.58 5.16
N VAL A 97 -11.51 -4.67 5.76
CA VAL A 97 -12.34 -5.68 6.46
C VAL A 97 -12.61 -5.24 7.90
N ASP A 98 -11.60 -4.73 8.59
CA ASP A 98 -11.72 -4.16 9.94
C ASP A 98 -10.60 -3.12 10.21
N PRO A 99 -10.76 -2.23 11.20
CA PRO A 99 -9.78 -1.17 11.48
C PRO A 99 -8.40 -1.65 11.96
N TYR A 100 -8.31 -2.86 12.53
CA TYR A 100 -7.09 -3.35 13.20
C TYR A 100 -6.21 -4.18 12.26
N THR A 101 -6.81 -5.07 11.48
CA THR A 101 -6.09 -5.94 10.54
C THR A 101 -6.06 -5.38 9.12
N VAL A 102 -6.92 -4.38 8.85
CA VAL A 102 -7.12 -3.69 7.57
C VAL A 102 -7.63 -4.62 6.48
N PHE A 103 -6.85 -5.59 6.01
CA PHE A 103 -7.24 -6.51 4.94
C PHE A 103 -7.53 -7.95 5.40
N GLY A 104 -7.37 -8.23 6.70
CA GLY A 104 -7.64 -9.56 7.25
C GLY A 104 -6.69 -10.67 6.75
N PRO A 105 -7.14 -11.94 6.77
CA PRO A 105 -6.29 -13.11 6.48
C PRO A 105 -5.75 -13.20 5.05
N VAL A 106 -6.23 -12.36 4.12
CA VAL A 106 -5.75 -12.35 2.72
C VAL A 106 -4.24 -12.12 2.66
N LEU A 107 -3.69 -11.31 3.59
CA LEU A 107 -2.27 -11.00 3.66
C LEU A 107 -1.41 -12.16 4.19
N ASP A 108 -2.00 -13.10 4.93
CA ASP A 108 -1.31 -14.27 5.46
C ASP A 108 -1.26 -15.44 4.47
N SER A 109 -2.10 -15.38 3.43
CA SER A 109 -2.29 -16.49 2.48
C SER A 109 -1.16 -16.64 1.45
N GLY A 110 -0.27 -15.65 1.31
CA GLY A 110 0.84 -15.69 0.34
C GLY A 110 0.37 -15.63 -1.12
N THR A 111 -0.75 -14.94 -1.37
CA THR A 111 -1.36 -14.77 -2.69
C THR A 111 -0.73 -13.60 -3.45
N ARG A 112 -1.19 -13.42 -4.69
CA ARG A 112 -0.79 -12.29 -5.53
C ARG A 112 -1.22 -10.94 -4.94
N GLU A 113 -2.39 -10.89 -4.29
CA GLU A 113 -2.92 -9.70 -3.62
C GLU A 113 -2.04 -9.32 -2.43
N ALA A 114 -1.65 -10.32 -1.61
CA ALA A 114 -0.70 -10.11 -0.52
C ALA A 114 0.64 -9.56 -1.05
N ALA A 115 1.15 -10.11 -2.16
CA ALA A 115 2.38 -9.63 -2.79
C ALA A 115 2.30 -8.15 -3.20
N PHE A 116 1.17 -7.72 -3.78
CA PHE A 116 0.94 -6.32 -4.11
C PHE A 116 0.89 -5.45 -2.86
N VAL A 117 0.14 -5.86 -1.82
CA VAL A 117 0.03 -5.11 -0.56
C VAL A 117 1.41 -4.93 0.11
N SER A 118 2.22 -5.98 0.20
CA SER A 118 3.60 -5.89 0.70
C SER A 118 4.42 -4.85 -0.08
N SER A 119 4.31 -4.86 -1.41
CA SER A 119 5.05 -3.92 -2.25
C SER A 119 4.58 -2.47 -2.13
N ILE A 120 3.27 -2.21 -2.19
CA ILE A 120 2.71 -0.86 -2.18
C ILE A 120 2.85 -0.21 -0.80
N THR A 121 2.74 -0.98 0.29
CA THR A 121 2.92 -0.48 1.65
C THR A 121 4.38 -0.12 1.95
N ALA A 122 5.33 -0.96 1.51
CA ALA A 122 6.75 -0.64 1.59
C ALA A 122 7.09 0.62 0.77
N ALA A 123 6.50 0.77 -0.42
CA ALA A 123 6.64 1.95 -1.27
C ALA A 123 6.00 3.20 -0.65
N GLY A 124 4.83 3.07 -0.01
CA GLY A 124 4.12 4.13 0.69
C GLY A 124 4.96 4.74 1.82
N VAL A 125 5.58 3.91 2.64
CA VAL A 125 6.50 4.39 3.70
C VAL A 125 7.72 5.08 3.10
N VAL A 126 8.31 4.59 2.00
CA VAL A 126 9.41 5.32 1.32
C VAL A 126 8.94 6.68 0.86
N HIS A 127 7.79 6.74 0.19
CA HIS A 127 7.25 7.96 -0.40
C HIS A 127 6.98 9.02 0.67
N ALA A 128 6.21 8.67 1.70
CA ALA A 128 5.84 9.60 2.77
C ALA A 128 7.05 10.09 3.59
N VAL A 129 7.93 9.18 4.03
CA VAL A 129 9.12 9.57 4.81
C VAL A 129 10.06 10.45 3.98
N THR A 130 10.32 10.09 2.73
CA THR A 130 11.18 10.89 1.85
C THR A 130 10.58 12.28 1.60
N ARG A 131 9.26 12.35 1.41
CA ARG A 131 8.53 13.61 1.22
C ARG A 131 8.67 14.51 2.44
N SER A 132 8.41 14.01 3.65
CA SER A 132 8.54 14.80 4.89
C SER A 132 9.98 15.28 5.13
N CYS A 133 11.00 14.47 4.83
CA CYS A 133 12.40 14.91 4.85
C CYS A 133 12.64 16.11 3.93
N SER A 134 12.14 16.03 2.70
CA SER A 134 12.41 17.04 1.66
C SER A 134 11.60 18.32 1.86
N LEU A 135 10.49 18.24 2.59
CA LEU A 135 9.72 19.40 3.07
C LEU A 135 10.34 20.05 4.33
N GLY A 136 11.33 19.42 4.96
CA GLY A 136 11.94 19.91 6.21
C GLY A 136 11.08 19.67 7.45
N GLU A 137 10.12 18.74 7.38
CA GLU A 137 9.25 18.38 8.51
C GLU A 137 9.96 17.49 9.55
N LEU A 138 11.08 16.87 9.16
CA LEU A 138 11.84 15.93 9.99
C LEU A 138 13.25 16.45 10.26
N SER A 139 13.63 16.54 11.54
CA SER A 139 14.92 17.09 11.98
C SER A 139 16.15 16.25 11.56
N LYS A 140 15.99 14.93 11.42
CA LYS A 140 17.09 13.97 11.19
C LYS A 140 17.41 13.70 9.72
N CYS A 141 16.69 14.33 8.79
CA CYS A 141 16.90 14.15 7.35
C CYS A 141 16.59 15.44 6.58
N GLY A 142 16.80 15.42 5.27
CA GLY A 142 16.61 16.57 4.39
C GLY A 142 16.72 16.18 2.93
N CYS A 143 17.07 17.15 2.09
CA CYS A 143 17.37 16.93 0.69
C CYS A 143 18.66 16.10 0.50
N ASP A 144 18.74 15.40 -0.63
CA ASP A 144 19.94 14.69 -1.08
C ASP A 144 21.05 15.68 -1.46
N ARG A 145 22.06 15.77 -0.60
CA ARG A 145 23.23 16.65 -0.79
C ARG A 145 24.33 16.02 -1.65
N THR A 146 24.18 14.75 -2.05
CA THR A 146 25.18 14.08 -2.90
C THR A 146 25.08 14.55 -4.35
N LEU A 147 23.96 15.15 -4.75
CA LEU A 147 23.73 15.75 -6.06
C LEU A 147 24.05 17.24 -6.00
N SER A 148 25.22 17.62 -6.49
CA SER A 148 25.67 19.02 -6.52
C SER A 148 26.53 19.31 -7.75
N GLY A 149 26.71 20.59 -8.06
CA GLY A 149 27.52 21.04 -9.20
C GLY A 149 26.87 20.79 -10.56
N ILE A 150 27.70 20.68 -11.60
CA ILE A 150 27.25 20.46 -12.98
C ILE A 150 27.16 18.95 -13.24
N SER A 151 26.01 18.51 -13.75
CA SER A 151 25.78 17.13 -14.15
C SER A 151 26.52 16.77 -15.45
N PRO A 152 26.75 15.48 -15.72
CA PRO A 152 27.29 15.03 -17.01
C PRO A 152 26.46 15.46 -18.23
N ASP A 153 25.15 15.68 -18.03
CA ASP A 153 24.21 16.12 -19.08
C ASP A 153 24.15 17.66 -19.23
N GLY A 154 25.09 18.39 -18.61
CA GLY A 154 25.30 19.84 -18.77
C GLY A 154 24.39 20.75 -17.95
N PHE A 155 23.41 20.21 -17.20
CA PHE A 155 22.59 21.02 -16.30
C PHE A 155 23.21 21.15 -14.91
N MET A 156 22.85 22.21 -14.17
CA MET A 156 23.28 22.41 -12.78
C MET A 156 22.31 21.73 -11.80
N TRP A 157 22.84 20.99 -10.83
CA TRP A 157 22.04 20.52 -9.68
C TRP A 157 21.71 21.70 -8.76
N SER A 158 20.43 21.88 -8.46
CA SER A 158 19.95 22.95 -7.58
C SER A 158 18.62 22.57 -6.94
N GLY A 159 18.15 23.35 -5.97
CA GLY A 159 16.91 23.08 -5.23
C GLY A 159 17.04 21.89 -4.27
N CYS A 160 15.90 21.30 -3.93
CA CYS A 160 15.85 20.13 -3.05
C CYS A 160 15.62 18.86 -3.88
N SER A 161 16.67 18.04 -4.02
CA SER A 161 16.50 16.68 -4.52
C SER A 161 16.02 15.77 -3.39
N ASP A 162 15.00 14.96 -3.61
CA ASP A 162 14.43 14.08 -2.58
C ASP A 162 15.40 12.93 -2.24
N ASP A 163 15.80 12.76 -0.96
CA ASP A 163 16.66 11.65 -0.51
C ASP A 163 15.88 10.34 -0.35
N VAL A 164 15.58 9.70 -1.49
CA VAL A 164 14.93 8.38 -1.52
C VAL A 164 15.75 7.31 -0.81
N ALA A 165 17.08 7.45 -0.76
CA ALA A 165 17.91 6.46 -0.08
C ALA A 165 17.62 6.43 1.42
N TYR A 166 17.37 7.59 2.05
CA TYR A 166 16.90 7.67 3.44
C TYR A 166 15.55 6.95 3.62
N GLY A 167 14.55 7.28 2.80
CA GLY A 167 13.23 6.64 2.87
C GLY A 167 13.31 5.12 2.69
N ILE A 168 14.13 4.62 1.75
CA ILE A 168 14.36 3.19 1.54
C ILE A 168 14.99 2.54 2.77
N ARG A 169 16.00 3.17 3.38
CA ARG A 169 16.64 2.66 4.60
C ARG A 169 15.63 2.57 5.75
N PHE A 170 14.80 3.60 5.92
CA PHE A 170 13.78 3.61 6.96
C PHE A 170 12.69 2.56 6.72
N SER A 171 12.09 2.54 5.53
CA SER A 171 11.08 1.54 5.13
C SER A 171 11.60 0.12 5.30
N ARG A 172 12.86 -0.15 4.91
CA ARG A 172 13.50 -1.45 5.14
C ARG A 172 13.61 -1.78 6.63
N LYS A 173 14.00 -0.83 7.48
CA LYS A 173 14.11 -1.07 8.93
C LYS A 173 12.75 -1.37 9.55
N PHE A 174 11.72 -0.59 9.20
CA PHE A 174 10.40 -0.64 9.84
C PHE A 174 9.48 -1.70 9.24
N VAL A 175 9.28 -1.70 7.92
CA VAL A 175 8.33 -2.60 7.25
C VAL A 175 8.85 -4.04 7.26
N ASP A 176 10.14 -4.28 7.06
CA ASP A 176 10.67 -5.66 7.11
C ASP A 176 10.75 -6.20 8.55
N ALA A 177 10.65 -5.34 9.57
CA ALA A 177 10.62 -5.79 10.96
C ALA A 177 9.34 -6.58 11.28
N SER A 178 8.20 -6.32 10.61
CA SER A 178 6.99 -7.13 10.79
C SER A 178 7.19 -8.59 10.34
N GLU A 179 8.16 -8.83 9.45
CA GLU A 179 8.48 -10.16 8.94
C GLU A 179 9.45 -10.95 9.84
N SER A 180 9.94 -10.37 10.94
CA SER A 180 10.86 -11.07 11.86
C SER A 180 10.17 -12.05 12.82
N THR A 181 8.84 -12.16 12.77
CA THR A 181 8.10 -13.10 13.63
C THR A 181 8.31 -14.54 13.16
N ASN A 182 8.43 -15.49 14.10
CA ASN A 182 8.53 -16.92 13.79
C ASN A 182 7.16 -17.58 13.51
N ARG A 183 6.09 -16.78 13.49
CA ARG A 183 4.70 -17.28 13.37
C ARG A 183 4.33 -17.69 11.95
N VAL A 184 5.25 -17.52 11.02
CA VAL A 184 4.99 -17.53 9.59
C VAL A 184 6.04 -18.35 8.87
N SER A 185 5.60 -19.07 7.82
CA SER A 185 6.52 -19.92 7.06
C SER A 185 7.68 -19.11 6.49
N ILE A 186 8.87 -19.73 6.45
CA ILE A 186 10.06 -19.06 5.90
C ILE A 186 9.84 -18.65 4.44
N ALA A 187 9.10 -19.46 3.67
CA ALA A 187 8.73 -19.13 2.31
C ALA A 187 7.94 -17.81 2.23
N ARG A 188 6.92 -17.63 3.09
CA ARG A 188 6.11 -16.40 3.16
C ARG A 188 6.97 -15.20 3.57
N ARG A 189 7.84 -15.36 4.56
CA ARG A 189 8.78 -14.32 4.98
C ARG A 189 9.69 -13.88 3.82
N LEU A 190 10.27 -14.83 3.08
CA LEU A 190 11.11 -14.53 1.91
C LEU A 190 10.31 -13.79 0.82
N MET A 191 9.07 -14.22 0.58
CA MET A 191 8.16 -13.60 -0.40
C MET A 191 7.89 -12.14 -0.03
N ASN A 192 7.53 -11.87 1.23
CA ASN A 192 7.22 -10.54 1.72
C ASN A 192 8.45 -9.62 1.64
N LEU A 193 9.62 -10.10 2.10
CA LEU A 193 10.87 -9.33 2.02
C LEU A 193 11.25 -8.98 0.57
N HIS A 194 11.03 -9.91 -0.37
CA HIS A 194 11.23 -9.68 -1.80
C HIS A 194 10.27 -8.62 -2.33
N ASN A 195 8.97 -8.77 -2.08
CA ASN A 195 7.94 -7.84 -2.57
C ASN A 195 8.08 -6.43 -1.95
N ASN A 196 8.42 -6.35 -0.65
CA ASN A 196 8.77 -5.08 0.00
C ASN A 196 9.95 -4.41 -0.71
N ARG A 197 10.99 -5.18 -1.06
CA ARG A 197 12.15 -4.68 -1.81
C ARG A 197 11.75 -4.20 -3.20
N ALA A 198 10.92 -4.94 -3.92
CA ALA A 198 10.41 -4.54 -5.24
C ALA A 198 9.65 -3.20 -5.16
N GLY A 199 8.78 -3.03 -4.17
CA GLY A 199 8.06 -1.77 -3.91
C GLY A 199 8.99 -0.58 -3.68
N ARG A 200 9.97 -0.73 -2.79
CA ARG A 200 11.01 0.29 -2.55
C ARG A 200 11.80 0.63 -3.80
N ARG A 201 12.09 -0.38 -4.63
CA ARG A 201 12.86 -0.24 -5.85
C ARG A 201 12.09 0.53 -6.93
N VAL A 202 10.78 0.31 -7.06
CA VAL A 202 9.92 1.08 -7.98
C VAL A 202 10.02 2.58 -7.72
N ILE A 203 10.02 3.04 -6.47
CA ILE A 203 10.21 4.47 -6.15
C ILE A 203 11.54 4.97 -6.69
N LYS A 204 12.64 4.28 -6.37
CA LYS A 204 14.00 4.67 -6.78
C LYS A 204 14.15 4.74 -8.30
N ASP A 205 13.65 3.74 -9.01
CA ASP A 205 13.81 3.63 -10.46
C ASP A 205 12.93 4.63 -11.23
N HIS A 206 11.86 5.15 -10.61
CA HIS A 206 10.92 6.10 -11.23
C HIS A 206 11.03 7.53 -10.70
N MET A 207 12.13 7.85 -10.01
CA MET A 207 12.48 9.22 -9.65
C MET A 207 12.57 10.11 -10.89
N LYS A 208 11.87 11.25 -10.87
CA LYS A 208 11.81 12.19 -11.99
C LYS A 208 12.89 13.24 -11.87
N LEU A 209 13.41 13.69 -13.01
CA LEU A 209 14.24 14.89 -13.10
C LEU A 209 13.32 16.08 -13.38
N GLY A 210 13.17 16.99 -12.42
CA GLY A 210 12.50 18.27 -12.61
C GLY A 210 13.54 19.33 -12.95
N CYS A 211 13.26 20.19 -13.93
CA CYS A 211 14.18 21.24 -14.36
C CYS A 211 13.46 22.59 -14.48
N LYS A 212 14.18 23.67 -14.19
CA LYS A 212 13.78 25.05 -14.47
C LYS A 212 14.79 25.67 -15.44
N CYS A 213 14.29 26.25 -16.51
CA CYS A 213 15.10 26.94 -17.52
C CYS A 213 15.27 28.42 -17.14
N HIS A 214 16.47 28.95 -17.37
CA HIS A 214 16.89 30.29 -16.95
C HIS A 214 17.36 31.18 -18.10
N GLY A 215 17.26 30.73 -19.36
CA GLY A 215 17.73 31.49 -20.51
C GLY A 215 16.79 32.62 -20.94
N ILE A 216 17.33 33.55 -21.74
CA ILE A 216 16.61 34.73 -22.26
C ILE A 216 15.38 34.25 -23.04
N SER A 217 14.24 34.91 -22.82
CA SER A 217 12.95 34.56 -23.44
C SER A 217 12.48 33.11 -23.18
N GLY A 218 12.94 32.47 -22.09
CA GLY A 218 12.56 31.11 -21.73
C GLY A 218 13.40 30.02 -22.39
N SER A 219 14.55 30.36 -22.98
CA SER A 219 15.47 29.34 -23.50
C SER A 219 16.01 28.43 -22.39
N CYS A 220 16.28 27.17 -22.73
CA CYS A 220 16.74 26.14 -21.79
C CYS A 220 18.24 25.83 -21.89
N GLU A 221 19.02 26.75 -22.48
CA GLU A 221 20.49 26.64 -22.59
C GLU A 221 21.14 26.53 -21.20
N VAL A 222 20.67 27.35 -20.24
CA VAL A 222 21.01 27.21 -18.83
C VAL A 222 19.77 26.71 -18.09
N ARG A 223 19.91 25.57 -17.41
CA ARG A 223 18.84 24.99 -16.61
C ARG A 223 19.37 24.41 -15.31
N SER A 224 18.54 24.55 -14.28
CA SER A 224 18.76 24.00 -12.95
C SER A 224 17.80 22.84 -12.75
N CYS A 225 18.28 21.69 -12.28
CA CYS A 225 17.45 20.50 -12.09
C CYS A 225 17.59 19.88 -10.69
N TRP A 226 16.57 19.15 -10.27
CA TRP A 226 16.50 18.38 -9.05
C TRP A 226 15.82 17.03 -9.30
N ARG A 227 16.10 16.04 -8.45
CA ARG A 227 15.39 14.76 -8.49
C ARG A 227 14.19 14.80 -7.56
N SER A 228 13.00 14.49 -8.08
CA SER A 228 11.76 14.46 -7.29
C SER A 228 11.09 13.09 -7.33
N LEU A 229 10.41 12.73 -6.24
CA LEU A 229 9.56 11.55 -6.12
C LEU A 229 8.54 11.50 -7.27
N PRO A 230 8.26 10.30 -7.81
CA PRO A 230 7.10 10.14 -8.71
C PRO A 230 5.80 10.43 -7.95
N SER A 231 4.73 10.74 -8.69
CA SER A 231 3.39 10.71 -8.11
C SER A 231 3.07 9.30 -7.64
N PHE A 232 2.42 9.16 -6.48
CA PHE A 232 2.14 7.83 -5.93
C PHE A 232 1.19 7.01 -6.83
N LYS A 233 0.29 7.68 -7.56
CA LYS A 233 -0.51 7.06 -8.64
C LYS A 233 0.35 6.36 -9.71
N ARG A 234 1.49 6.95 -10.09
CA ARG A 234 2.41 6.30 -11.05
C ARG A 234 3.05 5.07 -10.43
N VAL A 235 3.42 5.13 -9.14
CA VAL A 235 3.95 3.99 -8.39
C VAL A 235 2.93 2.85 -8.34
N GLY A 236 1.69 3.15 -7.96
CA GLY A 236 0.59 2.19 -7.94
C GLY A 236 0.35 1.55 -9.31
N SER A 237 0.35 2.35 -10.37
CA SER A 237 0.18 1.84 -11.75
C SER A 237 1.31 0.90 -12.17
N VAL A 238 2.58 1.24 -11.87
CA VAL A 238 3.73 0.37 -12.18
C VAL A 238 3.68 -0.92 -11.38
N LEU A 239 3.35 -0.85 -10.08
CA LEU A 239 3.19 -2.05 -9.25
C LEU A 239 1.98 -2.89 -9.69
N LYS A 240 0.93 -2.26 -10.23
CA LYS A 240 -0.25 -2.98 -10.72
C LYS A 240 0.07 -3.80 -11.97
N THR A 241 0.90 -3.29 -12.88
CA THR A 241 1.45 -4.08 -14.00
C THR A 241 2.28 -5.26 -13.47
N LYS A 242 3.16 -5.02 -12.49
CA LYS A 242 3.95 -6.08 -11.86
C LYS A 242 3.12 -7.12 -11.12
N PHE A 243 1.94 -6.75 -10.63
CA PHE A 243 0.97 -7.69 -10.08
C PHE A 243 0.38 -8.58 -11.17
N ASP A 244 0.00 -8.02 -12.32
CA ASP A 244 -0.56 -8.81 -13.43
C ASP A 244 0.47 -9.84 -13.96
N ASP A 245 1.76 -9.46 -13.96
CA ASP A 245 2.89 -10.30 -14.40
C ASP A 245 3.56 -11.10 -13.26
N ALA A 246 2.99 -11.10 -12.05
CA ALA A 246 3.64 -11.71 -10.89
C ALA A 246 3.90 -13.21 -11.08
N THR A 247 5.04 -13.70 -10.58
CA THR A 247 5.47 -15.09 -10.77
C THR A 247 5.15 -15.95 -9.55
N LYS A 248 4.55 -17.13 -9.78
CA LYS A 248 4.38 -18.14 -8.74
C LYS A 248 5.71 -18.81 -8.43
N VAL A 249 6.10 -18.80 -7.16
CA VAL A 249 7.38 -19.34 -6.69
C VAL A 249 7.20 -20.40 -5.60
N ALA A 250 8.18 -21.28 -5.47
CA ALA A 250 8.29 -22.24 -4.38
C ALA A 250 9.65 -22.10 -3.70
N ARG A 251 9.71 -22.46 -2.42
CA ARG A 251 10.97 -22.49 -1.66
C ARG A 251 11.77 -23.72 -2.07
N GLN A 252 13.03 -23.52 -2.46
CA GLN A 252 14.00 -24.59 -2.69
C GLN A 252 15.30 -24.32 -1.91
N ASN A 253 15.99 -25.40 -1.54
CA ASN A 253 17.32 -25.34 -0.94
C ASN A 253 18.36 -25.48 -2.05
N ILE A 254 19.01 -24.38 -2.41
CA ILE A 254 20.05 -24.36 -3.45
C ILE A 254 21.37 -23.98 -2.79
N SER A 255 22.34 -24.90 -2.81
CA SER A 255 23.69 -24.69 -2.22
C SER A 255 23.63 -24.18 -0.77
N SER A 256 22.86 -24.86 0.07
CA SER A 256 22.63 -24.50 1.49
C SER A 256 21.97 -23.13 1.73
N ARG A 257 21.51 -22.44 0.68
CA ARG A 257 20.72 -21.21 0.78
C ARG A 257 19.27 -21.48 0.40
N GLN A 258 18.35 -21.02 1.26
CA GLN A 258 16.92 -21.05 0.96
C GLN A 258 16.61 -19.93 -0.04
N GLN A 259 16.09 -20.31 -1.20
CA GLN A 259 15.73 -19.37 -2.26
C GLN A 259 14.31 -19.64 -2.74
N LEU A 260 13.67 -18.58 -3.25
CA LEU A 260 12.43 -18.71 -4.00
C LEU A 260 12.79 -18.92 -5.46
N VAL A 261 12.16 -19.89 -6.10
CA VAL A 261 12.34 -20.14 -7.54
C VAL A 261 10.99 -20.29 -8.22
N PRO A 262 10.86 -19.91 -9.51
CA PRO A 262 9.63 -20.11 -10.26
C PRO A 262 9.15 -21.56 -10.21
N VAL A 263 7.84 -21.76 -10.03
CA VAL A 263 7.23 -23.09 -10.06
C VAL A 263 7.18 -23.64 -11.49
N ASN A 264 6.93 -22.76 -12.47
CA ASN A 264 6.95 -23.12 -13.88
C ASN A 264 8.39 -23.06 -14.41
N PRO A 265 8.98 -24.18 -14.89
CA PRO A 265 10.36 -24.22 -15.37
C PRO A 265 10.58 -23.42 -16.66
N HIS A 266 9.52 -23.07 -17.40
CA HIS A 266 9.62 -22.19 -18.58
C HIS A 266 9.83 -20.73 -18.22
N PHE A 267 9.66 -20.35 -16.95
CA PHE A 267 9.94 -19.00 -16.49
C PHE A 267 11.38 -18.88 -16.00
N GLY A 268 12.07 -17.85 -16.49
CA GLY A 268 13.39 -17.48 -16.00
C GLY A 268 13.36 -16.99 -14.54
N PRO A 269 14.53 -16.78 -13.93
CA PRO A 269 14.64 -16.21 -12.59
C PRO A 269 13.94 -14.85 -12.49
N HIS A 270 13.25 -14.61 -11.39
CA HIS A 270 12.64 -13.31 -11.13
C HIS A 270 13.70 -12.24 -10.80
N THR A 271 13.45 -10.99 -11.20
CA THR A 271 14.32 -9.87 -10.86
C THR A 271 13.98 -9.30 -9.49
N ASN A 272 14.87 -8.45 -8.96
CA ASN A 272 14.63 -7.71 -7.70
C ASN A 272 13.46 -6.71 -7.77
N SER A 273 12.90 -6.47 -8.96
CA SER A 273 11.78 -5.57 -9.18
C SER A 273 10.48 -6.31 -9.48
N ASP A 274 10.48 -7.63 -9.64
CA ASP A 274 9.28 -8.39 -9.94
C ASP A 274 8.54 -8.79 -8.67
N LEU A 275 7.22 -8.97 -8.76
CA LEU A 275 6.43 -9.49 -7.65
C LEU A 275 6.36 -11.01 -7.73
N VAL A 276 6.44 -11.66 -6.57
CA VAL A 276 6.37 -13.12 -6.46
C VAL A 276 5.30 -13.52 -5.45
N TYR A 277 4.65 -14.66 -5.69
CA TYR A 277 3.61 -15.19 -4.82
C TYR A 277 3.73 -16.72 -4.65
N LEU A 278 3.18 -17.25 -3.57
CA LEU A 278 3.33 -18.68 -3.22
C LEU A 278 2.08 -19.50 -3.58
N LYS A 279 0.90 -18.94 -3.35
CA LYS A 279 -0.39 -19.63 -3.52
C LYS A 279 -1.29 -18.92 -4.50
N ASN A 280 -2.12 -19.69 -5.21
CA ASN A 280 -3.14 -19.12 -6.07
C ASN A 280 -4.15 -18.33 -5.21
N SER A 281 -4.68 -17.24 -5.76
CA SER A 281 -5.70 -16.44 -5.11
C SER A 281 -6.97 -17.26 -4.87
N PRO A 282 -7.67 -17.09 -3.73
CA PRO A 282 -8.93 -17.77 -3.48
C PRO A 282 -10.06 -17.19 -4.35
N ASN A 283 -11.24 -17.79 -4.24
CA ASN A 283 -12.44 -17.21 -4.85
C ASN A 283 -12.96 -16.04 -4.00
N PHE A 284 -12.98 -14.83 -4.58
CA PHE A 284 -13.48 -13.60 -3.95
C PHE A 284 -14.94 -13.26 -4.30
N CYS A 285 -15.65 -14.14 -5.00
CA CYS A 285 -17.03 -13.91 -5.43
C CYS A 285 -18.00 -13.83 -4.25
N GLU A 286 -17.84 -14.74 -3.28
CA GLU A 286 -18.70 -14.89 -2.12
C GLU A 286 -18.06 -14.24 -0.88
N ARG A 287 -18.91 -13.78 0.04
CA ARG A 287 -18.47 -13.25 1.32
C ARG A 287 -17.89 -14.38 2.16
N ASN A 288 -16.61 -14.26 2.51
CA ASN A 288 -15.91 -15.20 3.37
C ASN A 288 -14.80 -14.47 4.14
N LEU A 289 -15.11 -14.13 5.39
CA LEU A 289 -14.19 -13.37 6.26
C LEU A 289 -12.92 -14.16 6.63
N SER A 290 -12.98 -15.50 6.64
CA SER A 290 -11.81 -16.34 6.93
C SER A 290 -10.71 -16.24 5.88
N ILE A 291 -11.04 -15.81 4.66
CA ILE A 291 -10.06 -15.52 3.59
C ILE A 291 -9.92 -14.02 3.29
N GLY A 292 -10.58 -13.15 4.06
CA GLY A 292 -10.61 -11.70 3.83
C GLY A 292 -11.45 -11.28 2.61
N SER A 293 -12.43 -12.08 2.19
CA SER A 293 -13.35 -11.75 1.09
C SER A 293 -14.63 -11.11 1.61
N LEU A 294 -14.96 -9.91 1.15
CA LEU A 294 -16.26 -9.28 1.42
C LEU A 294 -17.36 -9.72 0.43
N GLY A 295 -17.00 -10.45 -0.62
CA GLY A 295 -17.88 -10.80 -1.73
C GLY A 295 -18.00 -9.70 -2.78
N THR A 296 -18.76 -10.00 -3.83
CA THR A 296 -18.98 -9.10 -4.99
C THR A 296 -20.41 -8.59 -5.10
N GLU A 297 -21.29 -9.03 -4.19
CA GLU A 297 -22.67 -8.58 -4.09
C GLU A 297 -22.75 -7.05 -3.99
N ASN A 298 -23.75 -6.45 -4.62
CA ASN A 298 -24.02 -5.01 -4.61
C ASN A 298 -22.91 -4.11 -5.19
N ARG A 299 -21.87 -4.69 -5.82
CA ARG A 299 -20.82 -3.91 -6.47
C ARG A 299 -21.27 -3.40 -7.83
N THR A 300 -20.96 -2.14 -8.10
CA THR A 300 -21.16 -1.55 -9.42
C THR A 300 -20.28 -2.25 -10.45
N CYS A 301 -20.86 -2.61 -11.58
CA CYS A 301 -20.21 -3.26 -12.70
C CYS A 301 -20.57 -2.57 -14.02
N ASN A 302 -19.77 -2.82 -15.05
CA ASN A 302 -20.00 -2.30 -16.38
C ASN A 302 -20.59 -3.39 -17.29
N LYS A 303 -21.86 -3.25 -17.70
CA LYS A 303 -22.52 -4.24 -18.55
C LYS A 303 -22.00 -4.27 -19.98
N ASP A 304 -21.40 -3.17 -20.45
CA ASP A 304 -20.93 -3.01 -21.84
C ASP A 304 -19.42 -3.33 -21.96
N SER A 305 -18.71 -3.46 -20.84
CA SER A 305 -17.28 -3.81 -20.84
C SER A 305 -17.06 -5.29 -21.15
N LYS A 306 -16.01 -5.58 -21.92
CA LYS A 306 -15.45 -6.94 -22.08
C LYS A 306 -14.19 -7.17 -21.23
N ALA A 307 -13.81 -6.19 -20.43
CA ALA A 307 -12.63 -6.25 -19.57
C ALA A 307 -13.02 -6.72 -18.16
N ILE A 308 -12.11 -6.50 -17.21
CA ILE A 308 -12.21 -7.05 -15.85
C ILE A 308 -13.34 -6.39 -15.02
N ASP A 309 -13.74 -5.17 -15.39
CA ASP A 309 -14.86 -4.42 -14.82
C ASP A 309 -16.23 -4.88 -15.35
N SER A 310 -16.26 -5.86 -16.26
CA SER A 310 -17.49 -6.41 -16.82
C SER A 310 -18.39 -7.02 -15.75
N CYS A 311 -19.71 -6.84 -15.90
CA CYS A 311 -20.68 -7.49 -15.02
C CYS A 311 -20.58 -9.02 -15.06
N GLU A 312 -20.27 -9.60 -16.22
CA GLU A 312 -20.07 -11.04 -16.37
C GLU A 312 -18.95 -11.55 -15.45
N LEU A 313 -17.79 -10.88 -15.44
CA LEU A 313 -16.66 -11.30 -14.62
C LEU A 313 -16.84 -10.92 -13.15
N LEU A 314 -17.29 -9.69 -12.87
CA LEU A 314 -17.36 -9.16 -11.51
C LEU A 314 -18.46 -9.82 -10.69
N CYS A 315 -19.61 -10.10 -11.30
CA CYS A 315 -20.77 -10.69 -10.61
C CYS A 315 -20.74 -12.22 -10.59
N CYS A 316 -19.67 -12.84 -11.11
CA CYS A 316 -19.42 -14.28 -11.00
C CYS A 316 -20.56 -15.17 -11.53
N GLY A 317 -21.26 -14.71 -12.57
CA GLY A 317 -22.39 -15.44 -13.16
C GLY A 317 -23.72 -15.35 -12.41
N ARG A 318 -23.80 -14.65 -11.27
CA ARG A 318 -25.06 -14.47 -10.53
C ARG A 318 -26.05 -13.51 -11.20
N GLY A 319 -25.62 -12.76 -12.20
CA GLY A 319 -26.39 -11.69 -12.83
C GLY A 319 -26.20 -10.34 -12.14
N TYR A 320 -26.93 -9.34 -12.62
CA TYR A 320 -26.88 -7.97 -12.13
C TYR A 320 -28.25 -7.29 -12.26
N HIS A 321 -28.51 -6.31 -11.39
CA HIS A 321 -29.64 -5.41 -11.51
C HIS A 321 -29.20 -4.11 -12.15
N THR A 322 -30.05 -3.55 -13.01
CA THR A 322 -29.78 -2.27 -13.65
C THR A 322 -30.86 -1.27 -13.30
N LYS A 323 -30.46 -0.10 -12.80
CA LYS A 323 -31.37 0.98 -12.42
C LYS A 323 -30.93 2.31 -13.01
N ASN A 324 -31.90 3.11 -13.43
CA ASN A 324 -31.65 4.51 -13.76
C ASN A 324 -31.51 5.30 -12.46
N GLN A 325 -30.34 5.90 -12.26
CA GLN A 325 -30.05 6.75 -11.11
C GLN A 325 -29.66 8.14 -11.57
N THR A 326 -30.25 9.13 -10.92
CA THR A 326 -29.92 10.54 -11.12
C THR A 326 -28.60 10.84 -10.39
N ILE A 327 -27.54 11.12 -11.15
CA ILE A 327 -26.21 11.46 -10.62
C ILE A 327 -26.02 12.97 -10.73
N SER A 328 -25.56 13.57 -9.63
CA SER A 328 -25.12 14.95 -9.56
C SER A 328 -23.61 15.01 -9.79
N GLU A 329 -23.16 15.78 -10.78
CA GLU A 329 -21.75 15.94 -11.10
C GLU A 329 -21.37 17.41 -11.35
N GLN A 330 -20.10 17.73 -11.10
CA GLN A 330 -19.56 19.05 -11.47
C GLN A 330 -19.33 19.10 -12.99
N CYS A 331 -20.02 20.02 -13.65
CA CYS A 331 -19.96 20.20 -15.09
C CYS A 331 -19.70 21.66 -15.46
N MET A 332 -19.44 21.91 -16.75
CA MET A 332 -19.28 23.28 -17.29
C MET A 332 -18.32 24.15 -16.46
N CYS A 333 -17.21 23.55 -16.03
CA CYS A 333 -16.24 24.21 -15.17
C CYS A 333 -15.52 25.33 -15.94
N LYS A 334 -15.59 26.55 -15.41
CA LYS A 334 -14.79 27.69 -15.88
C LYS A 334 -13.65 27.92 -14.91
N PHE A 335 -12.44 27.97 -15.46
CA PHE A 335 -11.25 28.38 -14.73
C PHE A 335 -11.20 29.91 -14.69
N TYR A 336 -11.09 30.48 -13.49
CA TYR A 336 -10.86 31.90 -13.32
C TYR A 336 -9.39 32.08 -13.01
N TRP A 337 -8.69 32.86 -13.86
CA TRP A 337 -7.26 33.12 -13.73
C TRP A 337 -6.99 34.09 -12.56
N CYS A 338 -7.24 33.57 -11.36
CA CYS A 338 -6.98 34.13 -10.03
C CYS A 338 -7.12 33.04 -8.94
N CYS A 339 -7.00 31.76 -9.35
CA CYS A 339 -6.78 30.56 -8.52
C CYS A 339 -7.98 29.67 -8.18
N PHE A 340 -9.17 29.84 -8.78
CA PHE A 340 -10.29 28.93 -8.50
C PHE A 340 -11.07 28.49 -9.74
N ARG A 341 -11.62 27.28 -9.65
CA ARG A 341 -12.49 26.67 -10.64
C ARG A 341 -13.93 26.79 -10.16
N LYS A 342 -14.80 27.43 -10.94
CA LYS A 342 -16.24 27.46 -10.67
C LYS A 342 -16.93 26.49 -11.63
N CYS A 343 -17.57 25.46 -11.08
CA CYS A 343 -18.37 24.51 -11.84
C CYS A 343 -19.85 24.72 -11.54
N LYS A 344 -20.71 24.34 -12.47
CA LYS A 344 -22.14 24.15 -12.19
C LYS A 344 -22.35 22.72 -11.71
N ILE A 345 -23.41 22.50 -10.94
CA ILE A 345 -23.91 21.15 -10.67
C ILE A 345 -24.83 20.77 -11.83
N CYS A 346 -24.44 19.75 -12.59
CA CYS A 346 -25.31 19.13 -13.57
C CYS A 346 -25.93 17.88 -12.97
N ILE A 347 -27.18 17.64 -13.36
CA ILE A 347 -27.90 16.42 -13.04
C ILE A 347 -28.00 15.64 -14.34
N ARG A 348 -27.50 14.40 -14.33
CA ARG A 348 -27.70 13.48 -15.45
C ARG A 348 -28.27 12.16 -14.96
N THR A 349 -29.14 11.57 -15.76
CA THR A 349 -29.60 10.20 -15.53
C THR A 349 -28.55 9.25 -16.08
N ALA A 350 -28.07 8.35 -15.23
CA ALA A 350 -27.12 7.32 -15.60
C ALA A 350 -27.69 5.96 -15.26
N GLU A 351 -27.47 5.00 -16.15
CA GLU A 351 -27.83 3.62 -15.92
C GLU A 351 -26.70 2.96 -15.10
N ILE A 352 -27.01 2.49 -13.90
CA ILE A 352 -26.05 1.84 -12.99
C ILE A 352 -26.41 0.37 -12.86
N SER A 353 -25.44 -0.49 -13.16
CA SER A 353 -25.56 -1.94 -13.01
C SER A 353 -24.84 -2.40 -11.75
N THR A 354 -25.48 -3.22 -10.93
CA THR A 354 -24.96 -3.74 -9.65
C THR A 354 -25.12 -5.24 -9.56
N CYS A 355 -24.09 -5.95 -9.11
CA CYS A 355 -24.13 -7.40 -8.96
C CYS A 355 -25.19 -7.87 -7.97
N GLN A 356 -25.84 -8.99 -8.29
CA GLN A 356 -26.75 -9.73 -7.42
C GLN A 356 -26.02 -10.49 -6.31
#